data_AF-A0A935J6A5-F1
#
_entry.id   AF-A0A935J6A5-F1
#
_cell.length_a   1.000
_cell.length_b   1.000
_cell.length_c   1.000
_cell.angle_alpha   90.00
_cell.angle_beta   90.00
_cell.angle_gamma   90.00
#
_symmetry.space_group_name_H-M   'P 1'
#
loop_
_entity.id
_entity.type
_entity.pdbx_description
1 polymer ?
#
loop_
_entity_poly.entity_id
_entity_poly.type
_entity_poly.pdbx_seq_one_letter_code
_entity_poly.pdbx_strand_id
1 'polypeptide(L)'
;MQMIFQDPFASLNPRLSVGEIIGEGMSALGVNTQSEGREAAIAALLQQVGLDPAAASRYPHEFSGGQRQRVAIARALAVQPELIVCDEPTSALDVSVQAQILNLLKALQDDLGLAYLFITHNFAVVDYLAHEVAVMYLGRIVERGLVDEVLRSPQHPYTQALLSAVPSPRLDAQPEFIRLAGEMPSPANPPSGCHFHPRCPLASDICRTGYPETSRVTATHTVRCHLFGSAAPNK
;
A
#
# COMPACT_ATOMS: atom_id res chain seq x y z
N MET A 1 1.59 -15.26 -7.43
CA MET A 1 1.50 -14.10 -6.50
C MET A 1 2.82 -13.96 -5.77
N GLN A 2 3.32 -12.74 -5.60
CA GLN A 2 4.56 -12.43 -4.87
C GLN A 2 4.36 -11.24 -3.93
N MET A 3 5.31 -11.01 -3.01
CA MET A 3 5.25 -9.94 -2.03
C MET A 3 6.53 -9.09 -2.01
N ILE A 4 6.35 -7.79 -1.83
CA ILE A 4 7.40 -6.82 -1.52
C ILE A 4 7.12 -6.30 -0.11
N PHE A 5 8.07 -6.51 0.80
CA PHE A 5 7.93 -6.20 2.22
C PHE A 5 8.39 -4.77 2.55
N GLN A 6 7.92 -4.27 3.70
CA GLN A 6 8.22 -2.95 4.23
C GLN A 6 9.71 -2.73 4.51
N ASP A 7 10.36 -3.73 5.11
CA ASP A 7 11.80 -3.71 5.38
C ASP A 7 12.54 -4.58 4.34
N PRO A 8 13.14 -3.98 3.31
CA PRO A 8 13.90 -4.74 2.33
C PRO A 8 15.11 -5.41 2.97
N PHE A 9 15.72 -4.84 4.01
CA PHE A 9 16.90 -5.41 4.65
C PHE A 9 16.58 -6.73 5.36
N ALA A 10 15.53 -6.75 6.19
CA ALA A 10 15.10 -7.97 6.87
C ALA A 10 14.58 -9.04 5.89
N SER A 11 14.06 -8.61 4.74
CA SER A 11 13.50 -9.54 3.73
C SER A 11 14.56 -10.21 2.84
N LEU A 12 15.80 -9.71 2.80
CA LEU A 12 16.87 -10.24 1.96
C LEU A 12 17.85 -11.05 2.83
N ASN A 13 18.17 -12.28 2.44
CA ASN A 13 19.15 -13.08 3.18
C ASN A 13 20.56 -12.47 3.03
N PRO A 14 21.18 -11.95 4.10
CA PRO A 14 22.45 -11.23 4.00
C PRO A 14 23.64 -12.13 3.64
N ARG A 15 23.47 -13.46 3.70
CA ARG A 15 24.50 -14.46 3.37
C ARG A 15 24.50 -14.87 1.90
N LEU A 16 23.49 -14.44 1.14
CA LEU A 16 23.36 -14.74 -0.28
C LEU A 16 23.71 -13.49 -1.08
N SER A 17 24.35 -13.69 -2.23
CA SER A 17 24.50 -12.66 -3.24
C SER A 17 23.14 -12.28 -3.83
N VAL A 18 23.06 -11.11 -4.46
CA VAL A 18 21.83 -10.63 -5.11
C VAL A 18 21.35 -11.61 -6.18
N GLY A 19 22.27 -12.19 -6.97
CA GLY A 19 21.92 -13.19 -7.97
C GLY A 19 21.35 -14.47 -7.37
N GLU A 20 21.90 -14.93 -6.24
CA GLU A 20 21.35 -16.07 -5.50
C GLU A 20 19.95 -15.77 -4.96
N ILE A 21 19.73 -14.59 -4.39
CA ILE A 21 18.42 -14.18 -3.84
C ILE A 21 17.35 -14.12 -4.93
N ILE A 22 17.66 -13.52 -6.09
CA ILE A 22 16.72 -13.44 -7.21
C ILE A 22 16.46 -14.85 -7.77
N GLY A 23 17.52 -15.63 -7.94
CA GLY A 23 17.42 -16.97 -8.52
C GLY A 23 16.79 -18.03 -7.60
N GLU A 24 16.73 -17.80 -6.29
CA GLU A 24 16.14 -18.74 -5.33
C GLU A 24 14.67 -19.05 -5.70
N GLY A 25 13.88 -18.02 -5.99
CA GLY A 25 12.49 -18.17 -6.42
C GLY A 25 12.36 -18.88 -7.77
N MET A 26 13.29 -18.62 -8.68
CA MET A 26 13.35 -19.24 -10.01
C MET A 26 13.58 -20.76 -9.90
N SER A 27 14.56 -21.17 -9.07
CA SER A 27 14.80 -22.58 -8.72
C SER A 27 13.56 -23.23 -8.12
N ALA A 28 12.98 -22.62 -7.09
CA ALA A 28 11.90 -23.20 -6.31
C ALA A 28 10.64 -23.44 -7.14
N LEU A 29 10.37 -22.59 -8.13
CA LEU A 29 9.18 -22.67 -8.98
C LEU A 29 9.46 -23.24 -10.39
N GLY A 30 10.68 -23.68 -10.67
CA GLY A 30 11.03 -24.30 -11.95
C GLY A 30 11.04 -23.32 -13.13
N VAL A 31 11.28 -22.03 -12.88
CA VAL A 31 11.33 -20.97 -13.89
C VAL A 31 12.78 -20.75 -14.31
N ASN A 32 13.07 -20.65 -15.62
CA ASN A 32 14.41 -20.34 -16.15
C ASN A 32 15.53 -21.17 -15.49
N THR A 33 15.34 -22.49 -15.38
CA THR A 33 16.21 -23.38 -14.60
C THR A 33 17.55 -23.72 -15.25
N GLN A 34 17.70 -23.47 -16.55
CA GLN A 34 18.96 -23.67 -17.27
C GLN A 34 19.98 -22.62 -16.87
N SER A 35 21.21 -23.03 -16.50
CA SER A 35 22.23 -22.13 -15.92
C SER A 35 22.48 -20.87 -16.74
N GLU A 36 22.75 -21.02 -18.05
CA GLU A 36 22.99 -19.89 -18.95
C GLU A 36 21.74 -18.99 -19.09
N GLY A 37 20.55 -19.60 -19.17
CA GLY A 37 19.28 -18.87 -19.22
C GLY A 37 18.97 -18.13 -17.92
N ARG A 38 19.38 -18.69 -16.78
CA ARG A 38 19.17 -18.11 -15.45
C ARG A 38 20.00 -16.86 -15.24
N GLU A 39 21.29 -16.92 -15.55
CA GLU A 39 22.19 -15.76 -15.41
C GLU A 39 21.74 -14.61 -16.30
N ALA A 40 21.38 -14.90 -17.56
CA ALA A 40 20.83 -13.91 -18.48
C ALA A 40 19.51 -13.30 -17.97
N ALA A 41 18.61 -14.13 -17.42
CA ALA A 41 17.34 -13.66 -16.87
C ALA A 41 17.54 -12.77 -15.62
N ILE A 42 18.47 -13.14 -14.72
CA ILE A 42 18.84 -12.33 -13.55
C ILE A 42 19.43 -10.98 -13.99
N ALA A 43 20.33 -10.98 -14.98
CA ALA A 43 20.90 -9.76 -15.52
C ALA A 43 19.83 -8.83 -16.12
N ALA A 44 18.88 -9.40 -16.88
CA ALA A 44 17.76 -8.64 -17.43
C ALA A 44 16.84 -8.06 -16.35
N LEU A 45 16.53 -8.83 -15.29
CA LEU A 45 15.74 -8.35 -14.15
C LEU A 45 16.44 -7.20 -13.42
N LEU A 46 17.75 -7.31 -13.21
CA LEU A 46 18.55 -6.24 -12.58
C LEU A 46 18.49 -4.95 -13.42
N GLN A 47 18.69 -5.06 -14.74
CA GLN A 47 18.55 -3.90 -15.64
C GLN A 47 17.16 -3.30 -15.60
N GLN A 48 16.12 -4.14 -15.60
CA GLN A 48 14.73 -3.70 -15.57
C GLN A 48 14.39 -2.90 -14.30
N VAL A 49 14.99 -3.26 -13.17
CA VAL A 49 14.87 -2.48 -11.92
C VAL A 49 15.91 -1.36 -11.81
N GLY A 50 16.66 -1.04 -12.86
CA GLY A 50 17.64 0.03 -12.91
C GLY A 50 18.93 -0.23 -12.11
N LEU A 51 19.35 -1.49 -12.02
CA LEU A 51 20.61 -1.91 -11.43
C LEU A 51 21.55 -2.48 -12.51
N ASP A 52 22.85 -2.31 -12.30
CA ASP A 52 23.87 -2.94 -13.15
C ASP A 52 23.81 -4.48 -13.00
N PRO A 53 23.85 -5.28 -14.08
CA PRO A 53 23.98 -6.74 -14.00
C PRO A 53 25.10 -7.23 -13.09
N ALA A 54 26.21 -6.49 -13.00
CA ALA A 54 27.33 -6.80 -12.10
C ALA A 54 26.91 -6.77 -10.61
N ALA A 55 25.75 -6.17 -10.28
CA ALA A 55 25.18 -6.24 -8.95
C ALA A 55 24.87 -7.69 -8.51
N ALA A 56 24.70 -8.63 -9.44
CA ALA A 56 24.38 -10.02 -9.12
C ALA A 56 25.41 -10.70 -8.19
N SER A 57 26.69 -10.33 -8.29
CA SER A 57 27.76 -10.91 -7.46
C SER A 57 27.94 -10.22 -6.11
N ARG A 58 27.24 -9.11 -5.86
CA ARG A 58 27.32 -8.32 -4.64
C ARG A 58 26.29 -8.80 -3.62
N TYR A 59 26.51 -8.43 -2.36
CA TYR A 59 25.65 -8.77 -1.22
C TYR A 59 24.73 -7.60 -0.82
N PRO A 60 23.56 -7.87 -0.21
CA PRO A 60 22.58 -6.84 0.15
C PRO A 60 23.12 -5.66 0.98
N HIS A 61 24.13 -5.88 1.83
CA HIS A 61 24.71 -4.85 2.69
C HIS A 61 25.53 -3.81 1.92
N GLU A 62 25.89 -4.08 0.66
CA GLU A 62 26.65 -3.17 -0.20
C GLU A 62 25.77 -2.13 -0.91
N PHE A 63 24.45 -2.13 -0.67
CA PHE A 63 23.47 -1.33 -1.40
C PHE A 63 22.78 -0.29 -0.51
N SER A 64 22.36 0.83 -1.09
CA SER A 64 21.49 1.80 -0.42
C SER A 64 20.10 1.20 -0.13
N GLY A 65 19.28 1.88 0.68
CA GLY A 65 17.90 1.45 0.94
C GLY A 65 17.08 1.31 -0.34
N GLY A 66 17.14 2.31 -1.23
CA GLY A 66 16.45 2.26 -2.52
C GLY A 66 16.95 1.17 -3.46
N GLN A 67 18.26 0.91 -3.48
CA GLN A 67 18.82 -0.19 -4.27
C GLN A 67 18.38 -1.55 -3.72
N ARG A 68 18.33 -1.73 -2.40
CA ARG A 68 17.78 -2.95 -1.78
C ARG A 68 16.30 -3.14 -2.12
N GLN A 69 15.53 -2.05 -2.18
CA GLN A 69 14.13 -2.11 -2.64
C GLN A 69 14.03 -2.57 -4.10
N ARG A 70 14.89 -2.07 -4.98
CA ARG A 70 14.99 -2.53 -6.38
C ARG A 70 15.34 -4.02 -6.46
N VAL A 71 16.26 -4.52 -5.63
CA VAL A 71 16.55 -5.96 -5.53
C VAL A 71 15.31 -6.75 -5.06
N ALA A 72 14.58 -6.27 -4.06
CA ALA A 72 13.35 -6.92 -3.59
C ALA A 72 12.27 -6.98 -4.68
N ILE A 73 12.13 -5.92 -5.50
CA ILE A 73 11.26 -5.89 -6.68
C ILE A 73 11.73 -6.93 -7.71
N ALA A 74 13.02 -6.96 -8.05
CA ALA A 74 13.56 -7.92 -9.01
C ALA A 74 13.33 -9.37 -8.57
N ARG A 75 13.52 -9.66 -7.27
CA ARG A 75 13.22 -10.96 -6.69
C ARG A 75 11.75 -11.34 -6.87
N ALA A 76 10.82 -10.43 -6.61
CA ALA A 76 9.39 -10.68 -6.82
C ALA A 76 9.05 -10.92 -8.30
N LEU A 77 9.68 -10.18 -9.21
CA LEU A 77 9.48 -10.33 -10.66
C LEU A 77 10.09 -11.60 -11.26
N ALA A 78 11.09 -12.19 -10.60
CA ALA A 78 11.87 -13.32 -11.12
C ALA A 78 11.03 -14.53 -11.52
N VAL A 79 9.84 -14.66 -10.93
CA VAL A 79 8.91 -15.77 -11.14
C VAL A 79 7.67 -15.35 -11.95
N GLN A 80 7.75 -14.20 -12.63
CA GLN A 80 6.71 -13.69 -13.54
C GLN A 80 5.30 -13.67 -12.94
N PRO A 81 5.09 -13.00 -11.79
CA PRO A 81 3.78 -12.99 -11.14
C PRO A 81 2.77 -12.14 -11.90
N GLU A 82 1.49 -12.48 -11.82
CA GLU A 82 0.39 -11.59 -12.27
C GLU A 82 -0.01 -10.57 -11.18
N LEU A 83 0.27 -10.88 -9.91
CA LEU A 83 -0.09 -10.07 -8.75
C LEU A 83 1.10 -9.92 -7.79
N ILE A 84 1.38 -8.67 -7.40
CA ILE A 84 2.33 -8.33 -6.35
C ILE A 84 1.62 -7.57 -5.22
N VAL A 85 1.82 -8.04 -3.99
CA VAL A 85 1.40 -7.32 -2.77
C VAL A 85 2.57 -6.48 -2.28
N CYS A 86 2.34 -5.17 -2.16
CA CYS A 86 3.33 -4.20 -1.72
C CYS A 86 2.98 -3.71 -0.32
N ASP A 87 3.68 -4.19 0.70
CA ASP A 87 3.46 -3.80 2.09
C ASP A 87 4.38 -2.64 2.47
N GLU A 88 3.85 -1.41 2.46
CA GLU A 88 4.60 -0.16 2.70
C GLU A 88 5.99 -0.11 2.03
N PRO A 89 6.11 -0.38 0.73
CA PRO A 89 7.41 -0.61 0.07
C PRO A 89 8.32 0.62 -0.01
N THR A 90 7.85 1.77 0.45
CA THR A 90 8.56 3.06 0.37
C THR A 90 8.74 3.72 1.74
N SER A 91 8.18 3.19 2.84
CA SER A 91 8.13 3.91 4.12
C SER A 91 9.50 4.15 4.77
N ALA A 92 10.47 3.25 4.54
CA ALA A 92 11.84 3.38 5.04
C ALA A 92 12.77 4.25 4.16
N LEU A 93 12.26 4.84 3.07
CA LEU A 93 13.06 5.56 2.08
C LEU A 93 12.86 7.07 2.17
N ASP A 94 13.87 7.86 1.80
CA ASP A 94 13.73 9.31 1.66
C ASP A 94 12.79 9.67 0.51
N VAL A 95 12.15 10.85 0.58
CA VAL A 95 11.11 11.29 -0.36
C VAL A 95 11.55 11.20 -1.83
N SER A 96 12.82 11.50 -2.13
CA SER A 96 13.32 11.47 -3.51
C SER A 96 13.42 10.04 -4.04
N VAL A 97 13.88 9.10 -3.21
CA VAL A 97 13.96 7.68 -3.54
C VAL A 97 12.57 7.05 -3.58
N GLN A 98 11.64 7.44 -2.70
CA GLN A 98 10.25 6.98 -2.75
C GLN A 98 9.65 7.25 -4.14
N ALA A 99 9.79 8.48 -4.66
CA ALA A 99 9.29 8.84 -5.98
C ALA A 99 9.90 7.98 -7.10
N GLN A 100 11.20 7.68 -7.03
CA GLN A 100 11.86 6.81 -8.00
C GLN A 100 11.32 5.38 -7.97
N ILE A 101 11.05 4.83 -6.79
CA ILE A 101 10.48 3.48 -6.64
C ILE A 101 9.04 3.45 -7.15
N LEU A 102 8.23 4.47 -6.88
CA LEU A 102 6.85 4.55 -7.37
C LEU A 102 6.80 4.66 -8.91
N ASN A 103 7.66 5.50 -9.51
CA ASN A 103 7.80 5.58 -10.96
C ASN A 103 8.21 4.22 -11.56
N LEU A 104 9.14 3.51 -10.92
CA LEU A 104 9.56 2.17 -11.35
C LEU A 104 8.39 1.18 -11.30
N LEU A 105 7.66 1.12 -10.19
CA LEU A 105 6.49 0.24 -10.07
C LEU A 105 5.44 0.57 -11.12
N LYS A 106 5.16 1.85 -11.37
CA LYS A 106 4.19 2.26 -12.39
C LYS A 106 4.61 1.78 -13.79
N ALA A 107 5.87 2.00 -14.18
CA ALA A 107 6.41 1.52 -15.45
C ALA A 107 6.34 -0.01 -15.57
N LEU A 108 6.70 -0.74 -14.52
CA LEU A 108 6.61 -2.20 -14.49
C LEU A 108 5.17 -2.70 -14.64
N GLN A 109 4.21 -2.04 -14.01
CA GLN A 109 2.79 -2.37 -14.19
C GLN A 109 2.35 -2.18 -15.64
N ASP A 110 2.72 -1.06 -16.26
CA ASP A 110 2.31 -0.74 -17.62
C ASP A 110 2.99 -1.69 -18.64
N ASP A 111 4.27 -2.02 -18.44
CA ASP A 111 5.05 -2.88 -19.34
C ASP A 111 4.68 -4.37 -19.22
N LEU A 112 4.37 -4.84 -18.01
CA LEU A 112 4.18 -6.27 -17.72
C LEU A 112 2.72 -6.65 -17.43
N GLY A 113 1.79 -5.68 -17.36
CA GLY A 113 0.38 -5.92 -17.04
C GLY A 113 0.15 -6.39 -15.60
N LEU A 114 0.95 -5.91 -14.64
CA LEU A 114 0.89 -6.36 -13.24
C LEU A 114 -0.30 -5.78 -12.47
N ALA A 115 -0.96 -6.62 -11.69
CA ALA A 115 -1.84 -6.17 -10.62
C ALA A 115 -1.04 -5.86 -9.35
N TYR A 116 -1.35 -4.73 -8.71
CA TYR A 116 -0.79 -4.37 -7.41
C TYR A 116 -1.86 -4.26 -6.34
N LEU A 117 -1.63 -4.92 -5.21
CA LEU A 117 -2.29 -4.58 -3.95
C LEU A 117 -1.29 -3.79 -3.11
N PHE A 118 -1.48 -2.47 -3.04
CA PHE A 118 -0.56 -1.57 -2.36
C PHE A 118 -1.11 -1.16 -0.99
N ILE A 119 -0.31 -1.38 0.05
CA ILE A 119 -0.62 -1.02 1.44
C ILE A 119 0.25 0.18 1.81
N THR A 120 -0.38 1.27 2.25
CA THR A 120 0.31 2.50 2.62
C THR A 120 -0.54 3.35 3.53
N HIS A 121 0.11 4.14 4.38
CA HIS A 121 -0.52 5.20 5.16
C HIS A 121 -0.43 6.58 4.48
N ASN A 122 0.23 6.69 3.32
CA ASN A 122 0.46 7.96 2.62
C ASN A 122 -0.52 8.13 1.44
N PHE A 123 -1.45 9.07 1.56
CA PHE A 123 -2.42 9.38 0.52
C PHE A 123 -1.81 9.94 -0.77
N ALA A 124 -0.66 10.61 -0.72
CA ALA A 124 0.01 11.06 -1.94
C ALA A 124 0.46 9.88 -2.83
N VAL A 125 0.80 8.74 -2.20
CA VAL A 125 1.11 7.51 -2.92
C VAL A 125 -0.14 6.89 -3.52
N VAL A 126 -1.26 6.90 -2.77
CA VAL A 126 -2.55 6.41 -3.26
C VAL A 126 -3.02 7.22 -4.47
N ASP A 127 -3.00 8.55 -4.39
CA ASP A 127 -3.41 9.46 -5.47
C ASP A 127 -2.56 9.29 -6.74
N TYR A 128 -1.29 8.92 -6.58
CA TYR A 128 -0.37 8.73 -7.70
C TYR A 128 -0.49 7.35 -8.39
N LEU A 129 -0.68 6.26 -7.63
CA LEU A 129 -0.54 4.89 -8.14
C LEU A 129 -1.87 4.11 -8.24
N ALA A 130 -2.84 4.41 -7.38
CA ALA A 130 -4.01 3.54 -7.21
C ALA A 130 -5.15 3.87 -8.19
N HIS A 131 -5.93 2.85 -8.54
CA HIS A 131 -7.18 2.99 -9.29
C HIS A 131 -8.40 2.96 -8.33
N GLU A 132 -8.33 2.08 -7.33
CA GLU A 132 -9.29 1.96 -6.22
C GLU A 132 -8.54 2.08 -4.88
N VAL A 133 -9.24 2.57 -3.86
CA VAL A 133 -8.72 2.65 -2.49
C VAL A 133 -9.72 2.04 -1.51
N ALA A 134 -9.20 1.35 -0.49
CA ALA A 134 -9.95 0.89 0.66
C ALA A 134 -9.31 1.44 1.93
N VAL A 135 -10.07 2.23 2.69
CA VAL A 135 -9.63 2.84 3.96
C VAL A 135 -9.98 1.89 5.09
N MET A 136 -8.98 1.54 5.90
CA MET A 136 -9.12 0.62 7.02
C MET A 136 -8.99 1.34 8.36
N TYR A 137 -9.84 0.97 9.33
CA TYR A 137 -9.71 1.38 10.72
C TYR A 137 -9.93 0.18 11.64
N LEU A 138 -8.93 -0.11 12.51
CA LEU A 138 -8.96 -1.23 13.47
C LEU A 138 -9.47 -2.54 12.86
N GLY A 139 -8.83 -2.96 11.75
CA GLY A 139 -9.12 -4.24 11.07
C GLY A 139 -10.40 -4.25 10.24
N ARG A 140 -11.03 -3.10 9.99
CA ARG A 140 -12.27 -3.02 9.20
C ARG A 140 -12.13 -2.04 8.06
N ILE A 141 -12.56 -2.44 6.86
CA ILE A 141 -12.74 -1.50 5.74
C ILE A 141 -13.93 -0.62 6.04
N VAL A 142 -13.67 0.65 6.33
CA VAL A 142 -14.70 1.64 6.67
C VAL A 142 -15.21 2.39 5.45
N GLU A 143 -14.41 2.45 4.39
CA GLU A 143 -14.75 3.13 3.14
C GLU A 143 -13.95 2.53 1.98
N ARG A 144 -14.57 2.37 0.81
CA ARG A 144 -13.92 1.86 -0.40
C ARG A 144 -14.56 2.46 -1.65
N GLY A 145 -13.76 2.81 -2.64
CA GLY A 145 -14.24 3.23 -3.95
C GLY A 145 -13.12 3.57 -4.92
N LEU A 146 -13.46 4.24 -6.03
CA LEU A 146 -12.44 4.84 -6.88
C LEU A 146 -11.65 5.88 -6.08
N VAL A 147 -10.36 6.02 -6.39
CA VAL A 147 -9.47 6.97 -5.70
C VAL A 147 -10.09 8.37 -5.68
N ASP A 148 -10.61 8.82 -6.82
CA ASP A 148 -11.21 10.14 -6.95
C ASP A 148 -12.43 10.35 -6.05
N GLU A 149 -13.30 9.34 -5.92
CA GLU A 149 -14.50 9.40 -5.10
C GLU A 149 -14.14 9.51 -3.62
N VAL A 150 -13.19 8.68 -3.16
CA VAL A 150 -12.81 8.60 -1.74
C VAL A 150 -11.92 9.76 -1.32
N LEU A 151 -10.96 10.19 -2.14
CA LEU A 151 -10.01 11.25 -1.78
C LEU A 151 -10.61 12.65 -1.93
N ARG A 152 -11.52 12.88 -2.90
CA ARG A 152 -12.13 14.20 -3.11
C ARG A 152 -13.48 14.36 -2.45
N SER A 153 -14.18 13.28 -2.14
CA SER A 153 -15.51 13.32 -1.49
C SER A 153 -15.65 12.20 -0.44
N PRO A 154 -14.78 12.17 0.58
CA PRO A 154 -14.81 11.16 1.64
C PRO A 154 -16.11 11.21 2.45
N GLN A 155 -16.69 10.05 2.71
CA GLN A 155 -17.97 9.92 3.41
C GLN A 155 -17.79 9.49 4.87
N HIS A 156 -16.83 8.60 5.17
CA HIS A 156 -16.64 8.15 6.53
C HIS A 156 -15.93 9.24 7.37
N PRO A 157 -16.41 9.58 8.58
CA PRO A 157 -15.79 10.63 9.40
C PRO A 157 -14.29 10.39 9.71
N TYR A 158 -13.86 9.12 9.78
CA TYR A 158 -12.44 8.77 9.87
C TYR A 158 -11.65 9.17 8.61
N THR A 159 -12.16 8.86 7.42
CA THR A 159 -11.51 9.20 6.14
C THR A 159 -11.43 10.72 5.97
N GLN A 160 -12.49 11.44 6.33
CA GLN A 160 -12.51 12.91 6.36
C GLN A 160 -11.41 13.46 7.28
N ALA A 161 -11.30 12.91 8.50
CA ALA A 161 -10.28 13.33 9.45
C ALA A 161 -8.87 13.03 8.96
N LEU A 162 -8.64 11.85 8.38
CA LEU A 162 -7.36 11.48 7.77
C LEU A 162 -6.95 12.46 6.67
N LEU A 163 -7.85 12.75 5.72
CA LEU A 163 -7.57 13.64 4.59
C LEU A 163 -7.37 15.09 5.04
N SER A 164 -8.08 15.54 6.09
CA SER A 164 -7.87 16.88 6.66
C SER A 164 -6.47 17.09 7.25
N ALA A 165 -5.75 15.99 7.56
CA ALA A 165 -4.39 16.02 8.07
C ALA A 165 -3.33 15.98 6.96
N VAL A 166 -3.71 15.74 5.70
CA VAL A 166 -2.78 15.72 4.57
C VAL A 166 -2.49 17.17 4.15
N PRO A 167 -1.21 17.60 4.12
CA PRO A 167 -0.86 18.95 3.68
C PRO A 167 -1.29 19.18 2.23
N SER A 168 -2.11 20.20 1.99
CA SER A 168 -2.45 20.63 0.63
C SER A 168 -1.34 21.52 0.07
N PRO A 169 -0.88 21.31 -1.17
CA PRO A 169 0.08 22.20 -1.83
C PRO A 169 -0.52 23.57 -2.18
N ARG A 170 -1.84 23.75 -2.04
CA ARG A 170 -2.51 25.05 -2.26
C ARG A 170 -2.35 25.93 -1.02
N LEU A 171 -1.60 27.03 -1.16
CA LEU A 171 -1.38 28.05 -0.14
C LEU A 171 -2.67 28.80 0.28
N ASP A 172 -3.74 28.71 -0.52
CA ASP A 172 -4.92 29.59 -0.41
C ASP A 172 -6.10 28.97 0.35
N ALA A 173 -6.03 27.69 0.70
CA ALA A 173 -7.06 27.01 1.49
C ALA A 173 -6.43 26.59 2.82
N GLN A 174 -6.82 27.24 3.92
CA GLN A 174 -6.55 26.65 5.24
C GLN A 174 -7.45 25.42 5.36
N PRO A 175 -6.90 24.19 5.34
CA PRO A 175 -7.73 23.03 5.57
C PRO A 175 -8.22 23.10 7.02
N GLU A 176 -9.53 23.01 7.24
CA GLU A 176 -10.07 22.80 8.59
C GLU A 176 -9.57 21.44 9.10
N PHE A 177 -8.51 21.46 9.90
CA PHE A 177 -7.93 20.26 10.48
C PHE A 177 -8.90 19.66 11.50
N ILE A 178 -9.39 18.45 11.23
CA ILE A 178 -10.31 17.75 12.12
C ILE A 178 -9.50 17.12 13.26
N ARG A 179 -9.57 17.73 14.45
CA ARG A 179 -8.95 17.18 15.66
C ARG A 179 -9.78 16.01 16.19
N LEU A 180 -9.27 14.79 16.04
CA LEU A 180 -9.86 13.62 16.67
C LEU A 180 -9.53 13.58 18.17
N ALA A 181 -10.56 13.48 19.01
CA ALA A 181 -10.41 13.32 20.45
C ALA A 181 -10.04 11.87 20.82
N GLY A 182 -9.44 11.70 22.00
CA GLY A 182 -9.12 10.39 22.58
C GLY A 182 -7.92 9.68 21.97
N GLU A 183 -7.47 8.64 22.66
CA GLU A 183 -6.39 7.76 22.20
C GLU A 183 -6.87 6.74 21.18
N MET A 184 -5.95 6.17 20.41
CA MET A 184 -6.27 5.08 19.49
C MET A 184 -6.59 3.81 20.29
N PRO A 185 -7.79 3.20 20.11
CA PRO A 185 -8.12 1.95 20.77
C PRO A 185 -7.21 0.81 20.31
N SER A 186 -7.01 -0.19 21.16
CA SER A 186 -6.23 -1.37 20.82
C SER A 186 -6.94 -2.23 19.77
N PRO A 187 -6.26 -2.62 18.67
CA PRO A 187 -6.80 -3.59 17.72
C PRO A 187 -7.11 -4.96 18.34
N ALA A 188 -6.43 -5.33 19.44
CA ALA A 188 -6.64 -6.60 20.12
C ALA A 188 -7.92 -6.63 20.96
N ASN A 189 -8.43 -5.47 21.36
CA ASN A 189 -9.70 -5.33 22.07
C ASN A 189 -10.47 -4.12 21.48
N PRO A 190 -11.06 -4.29 20.29
CA PRO A 190 -11.70 -3.20 19.59
C PRO A 190 -12.98 -2.75 20.32
N PRO A 191 -13.38 -1.47 20.20
CA PRO A 191 -14.64 -1.00 20.76
C PRO A 191 -15.84 -1.76 20.20
N SER A 192 -16.90 -1.89 21.02
CA SER A 192 -18.18 -2.43 20.57
C SER A 192 -18.83 -1.55 19.50
N GLY A 193 -19.74 -2.13 18.72
CA GLY A 193 -20.40 -1.43 17.62
C GLY A 193 -19.39 -0.92 16.59
N CYS A 194 -19.55 0.31 16.09
CA CYS A 194 -18.58 0.95 15.21
C CYS A 194 -17.24 1.16 15.93
N HIS A 195 -16.16 0.57 15.44
CA HIS A 195 -14.83 0.69 16.06
C HIS A 195 -14.34 2.14 16.19
N PHE A 196 -14.82 3.05 15.32
CA PHE A 196 -14.42 4.47 15.33
C PHE A 196 -15.27 5.34 16.27
N HIS A 197 -16.37 4.83 16.83
CA HIS A 197 -17.28 5.62 17.66
C HIS A 197 -16.63 6.36 18.85
N PRO A 198 -15.56 5.85 19.51
CA PRO A 198 -14.94 6.57 20.63
C PRO A 198 -14.24 7.86 20.23
N ARG A 199 -13.86 7.99 18.95
CA ARG A 199 -13.12 9.13 18.39
C ARG A 199 -13.93 9.92 17.37
N CYS A 200 -15.08 9.41 16.95
CA CYS A 200 -15.92 10.01 15.94
C CYS A 200 -16.69 11.21 16.52
N PRO A 201 -16.56 12.43 15.95
CA PRO A 201 -17.32 13.59 16.42
C PRO A 201 -18.83 13.50 16.13
N LEU A 202 -19.23 12.59 15.22
CA LEU A 202 -20.61 12.35 14.80
C LEU A 202 -21.19 11.05 15.40
N ALA A 203 -20.59 10.50 16.46
CA ALA A 203 -21.06 9.27 17.09
C ALA A 203 -22.43 9.46 17.74
N SER A 204 -23.35 8.52 17.48
CA SER A 204 -24.64 8.38 18.15
C SER A 204 -24.73 7.06 18.92
N ASP A 205 -25.82 6.84 19.66
CA ASP A 205 -25.95 5.65 20.52
C ASP A 205 -25.93 4.32 19.76
N ILE A 206 -26.47 4.29 18.53
CA ILE A 206 -26.40 3.11 17.66
C ILE A 206 -24.96 2.74 17.30
N CYS A 207 -24.05 3.72 17.21
CA CYS A 207 -22.64 3.48 16.92
C CYS A 207 -21.93 2.71 18.05
N ARG A 208 -22.42 2.80 19.29
CA ARG A 208 -21.83 2.12 20.46
C ARG A 208 -22.23 0.66 20.57
N THR A 209 -23.39 0.31 20.00
CA THR A 209 -24.05 -1.00 20.18
C THR A 209 -24.02 -1.86 18.93
N GLY A 210 -24.12 -1.26 17.74
CA GLY A 210 -24.14 -1.97 16.46
C GLY A 210 -23.02 -1.56 15.50
N TYR A 211 -22.42 -2.54 14.83
CA TYR A 211 -21.47 -2.27 13.75
C TYR A 211 -22.25 -1.93 12.47
N PRO A 212 -21.94 -0.84 11.75
CA PRO A 212 -22.71 -0.42 10.58
C PRO A 212 -22.60 -1.42 9.41
N GLU A 213 -23.72 -1.64 8.75
CA GLU A 213 -23.75 -2.35 7.46
C GLU A 213 -23.06 -1.53 6.36
N THR A 214 -22.82 -2.16 5.21
CA THR A 214 -22.24 -1.49 4.05
C THR A 214 -23.34 -0.72 3.31
N SER A 215 -23.21 0.60 3.28
CA SER A 215 -24.01 1.50 2.47
C SER A 215 -23.33 1.79 1.14
N ARG A 216 -24.09 1.81 0.05
CA ARG A 216 -23.61 2.28 -1.26
C ARG A 216 -23.89 3.77 -1.39
N VAL A 217 -22.85 4.53 -1.71
CA VAL A 217 -22.90 5.97 -1.99
C VAL A 217 -23.04 6.17 -3.50
N THR A 218 -22.26 5.44 -4.28
CA THR A 218 -22.35 5.35 -5.74
C THR A 218 -22.31 3.88 -6.18
N ALA A 219 -22.19 3.62 -7.49
CA ALA A 219 -22.00 2.26 -8.00
C ALA A 219 -20.67 1.63 -7.56
N THR A 220 -19.63 2.46 -7.35
CA THR A 220 -18.27 2.06 -7.01
C THR A 220 -17.86 2.45 -5.59
N HIS A 221 -18.56 3.39 -4.95
CA HIS A 221 -18.24 3.91 -3.62
C HIS A 221 -19.15 3.32 -2.54
N THR A 222 -18.54 2.71 -1.53
CA THR A 222 -19.19 2.11 -0.37
C THR A 222 -18.60 2.62 0.93
N VAL A 223 -19.44 2.70 1.96
CA VAL A 223 -19.07 3.17 3.30
C VAL A 223 -19.75 2.34 4.36
N ARG A 224 -19.08 2.10 5.49
CA ARG A 224 -19.66 1.47 6.68
C ARG A 224 -19.87 2.50 7.77
N CYS A 225 -20.98 3.21 7.71
CA CYS A 225 -21.33 4.26 8.67
C CYS A 225 -22.86 4.38 8.83
N HIS A 226 -23.34 4.48 10.07
CA HIS A 226 -24.78 4.62 10.35
C HIS A 226 -25.41 5.91 9.79
N LEU A 227 -24.60 6.91 9.44
CA LEU A 227 -25.08 8.14 8.78
C LEU A 227 -25.62 7.90 7.36
N PHE A 228 -25.23 6.80 6.71
CA PHE A 228 -25.55 6.52 5.30
C PHE A 228 -26.41 5.25 5.12
N GLY A 229 -26.91 4.65 6.20
CA GLY A 229 -27.79 3.48 6.16
C GLY A 229 -29.27 3.83 6.06
N SER A 230 -30.13 2.84 5.82
CA SER A 230 -31.60 2.98 5.85
C SER A 230 -32.16 3.42 7.22
N ALA A 231 -31.32 3.44 8.25
CA ALA A 231 -31.59 3.98 9.58
C ALA A 231 -31.00 5.38 9.80
N ALA A 232 -30.66 6.12 8.74
CA ALA A 232 -30.25 7.52 8.87
C ALA A 232 -31.38 8.29 9.56
N PRO A 233 -31.12 8.96 10.71
CA PRO A 233 -32.11 9.85 11.29
C PRO A 233 -32.39 10.94 10.24
N ASN A 234 -33.67 11.12 9.88
CA ASN A 234 -34.11 12.21 9.01
C ASN A 234 -33.41 13.49 9.46
N LYS A 235 -32.66 14.11 8.54
CA LYS A 235 -32.18 15.48 8.71
C LYS A 235 -33.36 16.44 8.88
#